data_AF-A0A9W6RQW0-F1
#
_entry.id   AF-A0A9W6RQW0-F1
#
_cell.length_a   1.000
_cell.length_b   1.000
_cell.length_c   1.000
_cell.angle_alpha   90.00
_cell.angle_beta   90.00
_cell.angle_gamma   90.00
#
_symmetry.space_group_name_H-M   'P 1'
#
loop_
_entity.id
_entity.type
_entity.pdbx_description
1 polymer ?
#
loop_
_entity_poly.entity_id
_entity_poly.type
_entity_poly.pdbx_seq_one_letter_code
_entity_poly.pdbx_strand_id
1 'polypeptide(L)'
;MFTLLPGVGVELPHGAGTLRFGMSEHDAQWAVSTLADVRESWVCGAAWAFGAAYGDLVLGVLGGPRRGAGLAEVSFERPGGMADVAGRVPVVWADVDLFGYPLAEVEAALPRSRPAYAPAPGRTAGPYLTHVRLTAPQDRSATDH
;
A
#
# COMPACT_ATOMS: atom_id res chain seq x y z
N MET A 1 2.72 -8.79 9.94
CA MET A 1 3.32 -7.63 9.27
C MET A 1 3.07 -7.73 7.79
N PHE A 2 2.99 -6.60 7.10
CA PHE A 2 3.02 -6.54 5.63
C PHE A 2 4.44 -6.21 5.19
N THR A 3 4.94 -6.88 4.15
CA THR A 3 6.27 -6.57 3.59
C THR A 3 6.09 -5.97 2.20
N LEU A 4 6.56 -4.75 2.02
CA LEU A 4 6.55 -4.06 0.73
C LEU A 4 7.75 -4.54 -0.10
N LEU A 5 7.47 -5.12 -1.27
CA LEU A 5 8.47 -5.70 -2.16
C LEU A 5 8.61 -4.82 -3.43
N PRO A 6 9.72 -4.06 -3.59
CA PRO A 6 9.92 -3.18 -4.73
C PRO A 6 9.72 -3.89 -6.06
N GLY A 7 8.82 -3.35 -6.89
CA GLY A 7 8.51 -3.89 -8.22
C GLY A 7 7.78 -5.24 -8.25
N VAL A 8 7.51 -5.85 -7.09
CA VAL A 8 6.75 -7.12 -6.98
C VAL A 8 5.36 -6.87 -6.44
N GLY A 9 5.21 -6.12 -5.35
CA GLY A 9 3.93 -5.88 -4.68
C GLY A 9 4.05 -5.97 -3.16
N VAL A 10 3.12 -6.67 -2.51
CA VAL A 10 3.04 -6.75 -1.04
C VAL A 10 2.92 -8.20 -0.59
N GLU A 11 3.82 -8.64 0.28
CA GLU A 11 3.66 -9.88 1.04
C GLU A 11 2.67 -9.67 2.18
N LEU A 12 1.71 -10.57 2.27
CA LEU A 12 0.62 -10.54 3.22
C LEU A 12 0.99 -11.26 4.54
N PRO A 13 0.48 -10.81 5.70
CA PRO A 13 0.70 -11.47 6.98
C PRO A 13 0.34 -12.96 6.99
N HIS A 14 0.93 -13.70 7.93
CA HIS A 14 0.55 -15.07 8.27
C HIS A 14 0.63 -16.08 7.11
N GLY A 15 1.45 -15.79 6.09
CA GLY A 15 1.59 -16.67 4.92
C GLY A 15 0.39 -16.64 3.98
N ALA A 16 -0.45 -15.58 4.04
CA ALA A 16 -1.59 -15.38 3.14
C ALA A 16 -1.20 -15.12 1.67
N GLY A 17 0.10 -15.14 1.35
CA GLY A 17 0.63 -15.02 0.00
C GLY A 17 1.10 -13.60 -0.32
N THR A 18 1.04 -13.23 -1.60
CA THR A 18 1.54 -11.95 -2.09
C THR A 18 0.52 -11.31 -3.02
N LEU A 19 0.15 -10.07 -2.74
CA LEU A 19 -0.52 -9.20 -3.71
C LEU A 19 0.52 -8.73 -4.73
N ARG A 20 0.54 -9.36 -5.90
CA ARG A 20 1.55 -9.08 -6.94
C ARG A 20 1.01 -8.08 -7.95
N PHE A 21 1.85 -7.14 -8.38
CA PHE A 21 1.49 -6.27 -9.50
C PHE A 21 1.14 -7.08 -10.74
N GLY A 22 0.11 -6.64 -11.47
CA GLY A 22 -0.46 -7.36 -12.62
C GLY A 22 -1.47 -8.45 -12.27
N MET A 23 -1.67 -8.78 -10.99
CA MET A 23 -2.68 -9.74 -10.53
C MET A 23 -4.11 -9.30 -10.92
N SER A 24 -4.99 -10.24 -11.24
CA SER A 24 -6.39 -9.92 -11.55
C SER A 24 -7.14 -9.36 -10.34
N GLU A 25 -8.24 -8.64 -10.56
CA GLU A 25 -9.11 -8.17 -9.47
C GLU A 25 -9.54 -9.33 -8.56
N HIS A 26 -9.99 -10.43 -9.17
CA HIS A 26 -10.49 -11.59 -8.43
C HIS A 26 -9.41 -12.22 -7.55
N ASP A 27 -8.21 -12.45 -8.10
CA ASP A 27 -7.12 -13.05 -7.34
C ASP A 27 -6.65 -12.12 -6.22
N ALA A 28 -6.63 -10.81 -6.47
CA ALA A 28 -6.27 -9.81 -5.45
C ALA A 28 -7.31 -9.78 -4.31
N GLN A 29 -8.61 -9.77 -4.65
CA GLN A 29 -9.68 -9.84 -3.64
C GLN A 29 -9.62 -11.16 -2.87
N TRP A 30 -9.39 -12.29 -3.54
CA TRP A 30 -9.25 -13.59 -2.89
C TRP A 30 -8.08 -13.63 -1.90
N ALA A 31 -6.92 -13.09 -2.29
CA ALA A 31 -5.77 -13.02 -1.40
C ALA A 31 -6.07 -12.17 -0.15
N VAL A 32 -6.70 -11.00 -0.31
CA VAL A 32 -7.05 -10.12 0.83
C VAL A 32 -8.17 -10.68 1.70
N SER A 33 -9.14 -11.40 1.11
CA SER A 33 -10.27 -11.96 1.86
C SER A 33 -9.85 -13.02 2.89
N THR A 34 -8.66 -13.60 2.73
CA THR A 34 -8.06 -14.49 3.74
C THR A 34 -7.62 -13.76 5.03
N LEU A 35 -7.49 -12.43 4.97
CA LEU A 35 -7.04 -11.59 6.08
C LEU A 35 -8.16 -10.75 6.68
N ALA A 36 -9.02 -10.20 5.85
CA ALA A 36 -10.01 -9.20 6.24
C ALA A 36 -11.17 -9.12 5.23
N ASP A 37 -12.31 -8.59 5.68
CA ASP A 37 -13.44 -8.33 4.82
C ASP A 37 -13.09 -7.34 3.70
N VAL A 38 -13.23 -7.79 2.46
CA VAL A 38 -13.04 -6.98 1.26
C VAL A 38 -14.28 -6.13 1.01
N ARG A 39 -14.08 -4.84 0.74
CA ARG A 39 -15.12 -3.88 0.38
C ARG A 39 -14.76 -3.22 -0.94
N GLU A 40 -15.62 -3.41 -1.93
CA GLU A 40 -15.48 -2.72 -3.22
C GLU A 40 -15.49 -1.21 -3.02
N SER A 41 -14.70 -0.51 -3.83
CA SER A 41 -14.62 0.93 -3.83
C SER A 41 -14.50 1.44 -5.27
N TRP A 42 -14.66 2.76 -5.43
CA TRP A 42 -14.46 3.40 -6.71
C TRP A 42 -13.39 4.48 -6.58
N VAL A 43 -12.41 4.42 -7.48
CA VAL A 43 -11.38 5.45 -7.61
C VAL A 43 -11.35 5.91 -9.06
N CYS A 44 -11.42 7.23 -9.26
CA CYS A 44 -11.34 7.81 -10.59
C CYS A 44 -10.05 7.37 -11.29
N GLY A 45 -10.19 6.84 -12.51
CA GLY A 45 -9.05 6.38 -13.31
C GLY A 45 -8.55 4.98 -12.98
N ALA A 46 -9.14 4.26 -12.03
CA ALA A 46 -8.88 2.83 -11.83
C ALA A 46 -10.00 2.00 -12.50
N ALA A 47 -9.65 0.89 -13.16
CA ALA A 47 -10.65 0.00 -13.75
C ALA A 47 -11.45 -0.76 -12.68
N TRP A 48 -10.83 -1.00 -11.53
CA TRP A 48 -11.42 -1.60 -10.33
C TRP A 48 -10.65 -1.12 -9.11
N ALA A 49 -11.32 -1.08 -7.96
CA ALA A 49 -10.70 -0.78 -6.68
C ALA A 49 -11.46 -1.48 -5.54
N PHE A 50 -10.74 -1.82 -4.49
CA PHE A 50 -11.33 -2.28 -3.24
C PHE A 50 -10.44 -1.88 -2.06
N GLY A 51 -10.97 -2.06 -0.86
CA GLY A 51 -10.19 -1.91 0.37
C GLY A 51 -10.56 -2.96 1.41
N ALA A 52 -9.74 -3.02 2.45
CA ALA A 52 -9.98 -3.87 3.61
C ALA A 52 -9.39 -3.22 4.86
N ALA A 53 -10.07 -3.38 6.00
CA ALA A 53 -9.55 -2.93 7.29
C ALA A 53 -8.83 -4.10 7.98
N TYR A 54 -7.60 -3.88 8.42
CA TYR A 54 -6.80 -4.88 9.11
C TYR A 54 -6.07 -4.25 10.31
N GLY A 55 -6.50 -4.59 11.51
CA GLY A 55 -5.99 -3.97 12.73
C GLY A 55 -6.26 -2.46 12.74
N ASP A 56 -5.19 -1.67 12.75
CA ASP A 56 -5.24 -0.21 12.69
C ASP A 56 -4.85 0.37 11.32
N LEU A 57 -4.86 -0.47 10.28
CA LEU A 57 -4.62 -0.10 8.89
C LEU A 57 -5.89 -0.22 8.04
N VAL A 58 -5.99 0.66 7.06
CA VAL A 58 -6.87 0.51 5.89
C VAL A 58 -5.97 0.24 4.70
N LEU A 59 -6.17 -0.93 4.07
CA LEU A 59 -5.54 -1.31 2.83
C LEU A 59 -6.40 -0.81 1.65
N GLY A 60 -5.78 -0.11 0.71
CA GLY A 60 -6.36 0.23 -0.59
C GLY A 60 -5.67 -0.56 -1.70
N VAL A 61 -6.46 -1.12 -2.62
CA VAL A 61 -5.96 -1.93 -3.74
C VAL A 61 -6.63 -1.46 -5.03
N LEU A 62 -5.84 -1.05 -6.02
CA LEU A 62 -6.34 -0.46 -7.26
C LEU A 62 -5.77 -1.18 -8.49
N GLY A 63 -6.65 -1.49 -9.43
CA GLY A 63 -6.28 -1.91 -10.78
C GLY A 63 -5.82 -0.75 -11.65
N GLY A 64 -5.07 -1.07 -12.71
CA GLY A 64 -4.70 -0.08 -13.72
C GLY A 64 -5.91 0.55 -14.44
N PRO A 65 -5.69 1.59 -15.25
CA PRO A 65 -6.78 2.40 -15.84
C PRO A 65 -7.57 1.70 -16.95
N ARG A 66 -7.04 0.61 -17.50
CA ARG A 66 -7.66 -0.10 -18.63
C ARG A 66 -8.53 -1.24 -18.10
N ARG A 67 -9.65 -1.52 -18.78
CA ARG A 67 -10.47 -2.70 -18.47
C ARG A 67 -9.61 -3.97 -18.58
N GLY A 68 -9.67 -4.83 -17.57
CA GLY A 68 -8.84 -6.03 -17.48
C GLY A 68 -7.38 -5.76 -17.08
N ALA A 69 -7.02 -4.52 -16.74
CA ALA A 69 -5.72 -4.24 -16.14
C ALA A 69 -5.62 -4.94 -14.78
N GLY A 70 -4.44 -5.51 -14.53
CA GLY A 70 -4.12 -6.07 -13.23
C GLY A 70 -3.84 -5.00 -12.17
N LEU A 71 -3.52 -5.48 -10.97
CA LEU A 71 -3.14 -4.69 -9.82
C LEU A 71 -2.02 -3.71 -10.18
N ALA A 72 -2.27 -2.41 -9.96
CA ALA A 72 -1.34 -1.33 -10.28
C ALA A 72 -0.87 -0.55 -9.05
N GLU A 73 -1.65 -0.54 -7.97
CA GLU A 73 -1.30 0.20 -6.75
C GLU A 73 -1.83 -0.52 -5.51
N VAL A 74 -1.01 -0.51 -4.45
CA VAL A 74 -1.40 -0.88 -3.09
C VAL A 74 -1.04 0.27 -2.17
N SER A 75 -1.99 0.69 -1.34
CA SER A 75 -1.79 1.74 -0.35
C SER A 75 -2.19 1.29 1.04
N PHE A 76 -1.56 1.88 2.04
CA PHE A 76 -1.90 1.69 3.45
C PHE A 76 -2.17 3.05 4.06
N GLU A 77 -3.30 3.20 4.71
CA GLU A 77 -3.66 4.39 5.48
C GLU A 77 -3.88 4.03 6.95
N ARG A 78 -3.48 4.94 7.83
CA ARG A 78 -3.94 5.03 9.21
C ARG A 78 -5.02 6.10 9.35
N PRO A 79 -6.27 5.73 9.64
CA PRO A 79 -7.34 6.70 9.88
C PRO A 79 -6.99 7.69 10.99
N GLY A 80 -7.49 8.93 10.85
CA GLY A 80 -7.11 10.06 11.69
C GLY A 80 -7.45 9.86 13.16
N GLY A 81 -6.55 10.27 14.05
CA GLY A 81 -6.60 10.03 15.50
C GLY A 81 -5.41 9.20 16.02
N MET A 82 -4.60 8.64 15.12
CA MET A 82 -3.41 7.85 15.45
C MET A 82 -2.10 8.46 14.93
N ALA A 83 -2.11 9.71 14.48
CA ALA A 83 -0.94 10.38 13.88
C ALA A 83 0.18 10.70 14.89
N ASP A 84 -0.12 10.61 16.18
CA ASP A 84 0.83 10.87 17.28
C ASP A 84 1.35 9.58 17.94
N VAL A 85 0.95 8.40 17.44
CA VAL A 85 1.29 7.11 18.05
C VAL A 85 1.84 6.15 17.01
N ALA A 86 2.89 5.43 17.39
CA ALA A 86 3.44 4.32 16.63
C ALA A 86 2.39 3.28 16.25
N GLY A 87 2.61 2.64 15.11
CA GLY A 87 1.71 1.64 14.60
C GLY A 87 1.78 0.27 15.24
N ARG A 88 0.63 -0.40 15.35
CA ARG A 88 0.54 -1.74 15.92
C ARG A 88 0.72 -2.83 14.87
N VAL A 89 0.30 -2.57 13.63
CA VAL A 89 0.53 -3.46 12.50
C VAL A 89 1.72 -2.96 11.68
N PRO A 90 2.87 -3.67 11.67
CA PRO A 90 4.03 -3.23 10.92
C PRO A 90 3.80 -3.30 9.42
N VAL A 91 4.25 -2.26 8.71
CA VAL A 91 4.38 -2.23 7.24
C VAL A 91 5.84 -1.97 6.93
N VAL A 92 6.52 -3.01 6.45
CA VAL A 92 7.99 -3.06 6.41
C VAL A 92 8.49 -2.80 5.00
N TRP A 93 9.48 -1.92 4.87
CA TRP A 93 10.28 -1.73 3.65
C TRP A 93 11.76 -1.80 4.00
N ALA A 94 12.50 -2.71 3.36
CA ALA A 94 13.93 -2.90 3.61
C ALA A 94 14.26 -2.97 5.12
N ASP A 95 13.52 -3.82 5.84
CA ASP A 95 13.60 -4.04 7.30
C ASP A 95 13.23 -2.84 8.19
N VAL A 96 12.71 -1.75 7.62
CA VAL A 96 12.20 -0.59 8.37
C VAL A 96 10.67 -0.65 8.47
N ASP A 97 10.13 -0.63 9.68
CA ASP A 97 8.69 -0.44 9.91
C ASP A 97 8.30 1.02 9.69
N LEU A 98 7.57 1.28 8.61
CA LEU A 98 7.20 2.61 8.17
C LEU A 98 6.20 3.30 9.11
N PHE A 99 5.45 2.54 9.91
CA PHE A 99 4.46 3.10 10.84
C PHE A 99 4.90 3.02 12.30
N GLY A 100 5.94 2.24 12.61
CA GLY A 100 6.41 2.02 13.98
C GLY A 100 7.22 3.17 14.58
N TYR A 101 7.74 4.09 13.75
CA TYR A 101 8.68 5.13 14.17
C TYR A 101 8.29 6.52 13.64
N PRO A 102 8.75 7.60 14.30
CA PRO A 102 8.59 8.96 13.77
C PRO A 102 9.16 9.09 12.35
N LEU A 103 8.51 9.90 11.51
CA LEU A 103 8.86 10.12 10.11
C LEU A 103 10.35 10.46 9.93
N ALA A 104 10.90 11.32 10.80
CA ALA A 104 12.31 11.70 10.72
C ALA A 104 13.27 10.51 10.91
N GLU A 105 12.92 9.56 11.78
CA GLU A 105 13.70 8.35 12.00
C GLU A 105 13.55 7.37 10.84
N VAL A 106 12.33 7.20 10.32
CA VAL A 106 12.07 6.41 9.12
C VAL A 106 12.87 6.96 7.92
N GLU A 107 12.85 8.27 7.70
CA GLU A 107 13.60 8.91 6.61
C GLU A 107 15.11 8.75 6.74
N ALA A 108 15.64 8.77 7.96
CA ALA A 108 17.06 8.55 8.23
C ALA A 108 17.48 7.09 7.98
N ALA A 109 16.57 6.14 8.22
CA ALA A 109 16.84 4.70 8.07
C ALA A 109 16.63 4.18 6.65
N LEU A 110 15.80 4.84 5.83
CA LEU A 110 15.43 4.34 4.51
C LEU A 110 16.60 4.39 3.50
N PRO A 111 16.76 3.36 2.67
CA PRO A 111 17.67 3.41 1.53
C PRO A 111 17.19 4.44 0.49
N ARG A 112 18.09 4.83 -0.43
CA ARG A 112 17.77 5.81 -1.50
C ARG A 112 16.56 5.41 -2.35
N SER A 113 16.31 4.11 -2.53
CA SER A 113 15.09 3.58 -3.13
C SER A 113 14.01 3.46 -2.05
N ARG A 114 12.96 4.29 -2.15
CA ARG A 114 11.86 4.33 -1.16
C ARG A 114 10.50 4.32 -1.84
N PRO A 115 9.47 3.76 -1.19
CA PRO A 115 8.10 3.86 -1.68
C PRO A 115 7.63 5.32 -1.61
N ALA A 116 6.57 5.63 -2.35
CA ALA A 116 5.94 6.94 -2.21
C ALA A 116 5.16 6.97 -0.91
N TYR A 117 5.44 7.96 -0.06
CA TYR A 117 4.62 8.26 1.10
C TYR A 117 4.20 9.72 1.01
N ALA A 118 2.99 10.00 1.49
CA ALA A 118 2.44 11.34 1.53
C ALA A 118 1.61 11.48 2.80
N PRO A 119 1.61 12.65 3.45
CA PRO A 119 0.61 12.92 4.47
C PRO A 119 -0.78 12.81 3.85
N ALA A 120 -1.71 12.18 4.56
CA ALA A 120 -3.10 12.12 4.10
C ALA A 120 -3.64 13.55 3.88
N PRO A 121 -4.26 13.86 2.73
CA PRO A 121 -4.73 15.20 2.43
C PRO A 121 -5.76 15.68 3.47
N GLY A 122 -5.64 16.94 3.89
CA GLY A 122 -6.56 17.56 4.85
C GLY A 122 -6.31 17.23 6.32
N ARG A 123 -5.21 16.55 6.68
CA ARG A 123 -4.81 16.29 8.07
C ARG A 123 -3.55 17.08 8.44
N THR A 124 -3.50 17.59 9.66
CA THR A 124 -2.26 18.13 10.23
C THR A 124 -1.23 16.99 10.29
N ALA A 125 -0.03 17.23 9.74
CA ALA A 125 1.04 16.24 9.77
C ALA A 125 1.47 16.02 11.22
N GLY A 126 1.17 14.84 11.77
CA GLY A 126 1.75 14.37 13.02
C GLY A 126 3.19 13.88 12.79
N PRO A 127 3.93 13.54 13.87
CA PRO A 127 5.31 13.07 13.75
C PRO A 127 5.42 11.69 13.10
N TYR A 128 4.33 10.93 12.95
CA TYR A 128 4.33 9.61 12.31
C TYR A 128 3.75 9.63 10.91
N LEU A 129 4.22 8.71 10.06
CA LEU A 129 3.60 8.43 8.78
C LEU A 129 2.16 7.97 8.96
N THR A 130 1.27 8.45 8.10
CA THR A 130 -0.15 8.06 8.10
C THR A 130 -0.57 7.38 6.81
N HIS A 131 0.25 7.46 5.76
CA HIS A 131 -0.06 6.83 4.49
C HIS A 131 1.20 6.49 3.69
N VAL A 132 1.23 5.27 3.14
CA VAL A 132 2.26 4.80 2.21
C VAL A 132 1.60 4.16 0.99
N ARG A 133 2.22 4.33 -0.17
CA ARG A 133 1.75 3.84 -1.45
C ARG A 133 2.88 3.12 -2.19
N LEU A 134 2.57 1.96 -2.74
CA LEU A 134 3.42 1.19 -3.63
C LEU A 134 2.73 1.05 -4.98
N THR A 135 3.40 1.50 -6.05
CA THR A 135 2.90 1.42 -7.42
C THR A 135 3.68 0.39 -8.23
N ALA A 136 2.99 -0.22 -9.19
CA ALA A 136 3.63 -1.08 -10.19
C ALA A 136 4.75 -0.30 -10.91
N PRO A 137 5.86 -0.97 -11.28
CA PRO A 137 6.86 -0.36 -12.13
C PRO A 137 6.19 0.21 -13.38
N GLN A 138 6.46 1.48 -13.68
CA GLN A 138 6.07 2.05 -14.96
C GLN A 138 6.86 1.30 -16.02
N ASP A 139 6.17 0.62 -16.94
CA ASP A 139 6.81 0.03 -18.10
C ASP A 139 7.41 1.17 -18.93
N ARG A 140 8.74 1.34 -18.90
CA ARG A 140 9.47 2.39 -19.66
C ARG A 140 9.55 2.06 -21.15
N SER A 141 8.56 1.33 -21.67
CA SER A 141 8.54 0.80 -23.02
C SER A 141 7.43 1.47 -23.83
N ALA A 142 7.42 2.80 -23.91
CA ALA A 142 6.55 3.53 -24.84
C ALA A 142 6.97 5.01 -25.00
N THR A 143 8.22 5.28 -25.37
CA THR A 143 8.55 6.57 -26.01
C THR A 143 9.75 6.41 -26.94
N ASP A 144 9.53 5.76 -28.07
CA ASP A 144 10.33 5.92 -29.28
C ASP A 144 9.41 5.55 -30.45
N HIS A 145 8.71 6.54 -31.00
CA HIS A 145 8.18 6.59 -32.38
C HIS A 145 7.95 8.04 -32.77
#